data_AF-A0A319CW75-F1
#
_entry.id   AF-A0A319CW75-F1
#
_cell.length_a   1.000
_cell.length_b   1.000
_cell.length_c   1.000
_cell.angle_alpha   90.00
_cell.angle_beta   90.00
_cell.angle_gamma   90.00
#
_symmetry.space_group_name_H-M   'P 1'
#
loop_
_entity.id
_entity.type
_entity.pdbx_description
1 polymer ?
#
loop_
_entity_poly.entity_id
_entity_poly.type
_entity_poly.pdbx_seq_one_letter_code
_entity_poly.pdbx_strand_id
1 'polypeptide(L)'
;MEPRKTPPEYFLEIFADTTTVRDVLKGVLNLIFFHRYFPSIRPTTFDVLDFTLPAINDVDLETLIDSRISALVRQHSSSATSTHDGGGGGVRGRIAVEFYEKRRRRTGNWFGGLAGKGEEEVCWEVWNLDVTIATPRTESGTACKERHSTTGPPFPYLTWMG
;
A
#
# COMPACT_ATOMS: atom_id res chain seq x y z
N MET A 1 27.73 -21.15 14.19
CA MET A 1 26.53 -20.63 13.52
C MET A 1 26.50 -19.15 13.81
N GLU A 2 27.09 -18.32 12.94
CA GLU A 2 27.06 -16.87 13.08
C GLU A 2 25.61 -16.40 13.29
N PRO A 3 25.34 -15.55 14.30
CA PRO A 3 24.05 -14.89 14.37
C PRO A 3 23.93 -14.04 13.10
N ARG A 4 22.90 -14.30 12.29
CA ARG A 4 22.61 -13.49 11.11
C ARG A 4 22.46 -12.04 11.60
N LYS A 5 23.42 -11.18 11.25
CA LYS A 5 23.47 -9.77 11.70
C LYS A 5 22.34 -8.91 11.13
N THR A 6 21.68 -9.38 10.07
CA THR A 6 20.58 -8.68 9.40
C THR A 6 19.30 -9.49 9.55
N PRO A 7 18.18 -8.87 9.98
CA PRO A 7 16.90 -9.53 9.97
C PRO A 7 16.52 -9.93 8.53
N PRO A 8 15.80 -11.03 8.33
CA PRO A 8 15.18 -11.33 7.04
C PRO A 8 14.25 -10.20 6.60
N GLU A 9 14.43 -9.76 5.36
CA GLU A 9 13.62 -8.74 4.71
C GLU A 9 12.80 -9.38 3.58
N TYR A 10 11.50 -9.10 3.56
CA TYR A 10 10.59 -9.54 2.51
C TYR A 10 10.04 -8.33 1.78
N PHE A 11 9.90 -8.43 0.46
CA PHE A 11 9.37 -7.38 -0.39
C PHE A 11 8.12 -7.90 -1.09
N LEU A 12 7.02 -7.16 -0.96
CA LEU A 12 5.76 -7.47 -1.62
C LEU A 12 5.31 -6.26 -2.42
N GLU A 13 5.17 -6.44 -3.73
CA GLU A 13 4.64 -5.44 -4.64
C GLU A 13 3.13 -5.65 -4.79
N ILE A 14 2.35 -4.61 -4.48
CA ILE A 14 0.89 -4.65 -4.49
C ILE A 14 0.39 -3.64 -5.51
N PHE A 15 -0.39 -4.13 -6.46
CA PHE A 15 -1.07 -3.32 -7.47
C PHE A 15 -2.58 -3.42 -7.23
N ALA A 16 -3.22 -2.28 -6.96
CA ALA A 16 -4.65 -2.24 -6.69
C ALA A 16 -5.28 -0.92 -7.16
N ASP A 17 -6.59 -0.95 -7.40
CA ASP A 17 -7.36 0.24 -7.76
C ASP A 17 -7.68 1.07 -6.52
N THR A 18 -8.00 2.36 -6.72
CA THR A 18 -8.37 3.27 -5.62
C THR A 18 -9.59 2.80 -4.81
N THR A 19 -10.46 1.98 -5.42
CA THR A 19 -11.65 1.42 -4.78
C THR A 19 -11.33 0.20 -3.91
N THR A 20 -10.36 -0.62 -4.31
CA THR A 20 -10.07 -1.92 -3.67
C THR A 20 -8.81 -1.91 -2.82
N VAL A 21 -7.93 -0.92 -2.99
CA VAL A 21 -6.63 -0.83 -2.29
C VAL A 21 -6.77 -0.91 -0.78
N ARG A 22 -7.83 -0.35 -0.20
CA ARG A 22 -8.06 -0.40 1.25
C ARG A 22 -8.25 -1.83 1.73
N ASP A 23 -9.12 -2.58 1.06
CA ASP A 23 -9.47 -3.94 1.44
C ASP A 23 -8.30 -4.90 1.19
N VAL A 24 -7.58 -4.73 0.06
CA VAL A 24 -6.39 -5.51 -0.27
C VAL A 24 -5.29 -5.33 0.77
N LEU A 25 -4.96 -4.08 1.13
CA LEU A 25 -3.94 -3.80 2.14
C LEU A 25 -4.36 -4.33 3.51
N LYS A 26 -5.63 -4.19 3.88
CA LYS A 26 -6.16 -4.74 5.13
C LYS A 26 -6.05 -6.26 5.17
N GLY A 27 -6.38 -6.95 4.08
CA GLY A 27 -6.24 -8.39 3.96
C GLY A 27 -4.80 -8.88 4.09
N VAL A 28 -3.87 -8.26 3.35
CA VAL A 28 -2.44 -8.62 3.38
C VAL A 28 -1.84 -8.37 4.76
N LEU A 29 -2.11 -7.22 5.38
CA LEU A 29 -1.58 -6.91 6.72
C LEU A 29 -2.14 -7.88 7.76
N ASN A 30 -3.44 -8.16 7.74
CA ASN A 30 -4.04 -9.14 8.64
C ASN A 30 -3.44 -10.54 8.48
N LEU A 31 -3.18 -10.96 7.24
CA LEU A 31 -2.55 -12.25 6.97
C LEU A 31 -1.12 -12.31 7.52
N ILE A 32 -0.31 -11.26 7.32
CA ILE A 32 1.05 -11.17 7.86
C ILE A 32 1.01 -11.24 9.39
N PHE A 33 0.15 -10.44 10.03
CA PHE A 33 0.02 -10.48 11.48
C PHE A 33 -0.47 -11.84 11.96
N PHE A 34 -1.46 -12.44 11.31
CA PHE A 34 -1.99 -13.76 11.67
C PHE A 34 -0.90 -14.84 11.72
N HIS A 35 0.01 -14.85 10.75
CA HIS A 35 1.13 -15.80 10.72
C HIS A 35 2.27 -15.48 11.70
N ARG A 36 2.31 -14.26 12.23
CA ARG A 36 3.37 -13.78 13.15
C ARG A 36 2.88 -13.52 14.58
N TYR A 37 1.59 -13.68 14.83
CA TYR A 37 1.00 -13.51 16.16
C TYR A 37 1.19 -14.78 16.99
N PHE A 38 2.14 -14.71 17.92
CA PHE A 38 2.49 -15.84 18.80
C PHE A 38 1.46 -16.21 19.88
N PRO A 39 0.60 -15.30 20.39
CA PRO A 39 -0.44 -15.67 21.34
C PRO A 39 -1.49 -16.63 20.75
N SER A 40 -2.11 -17.44 21.61
CA SER A 40 -3.25 -18.27 21.23
C SER A 40 -4.46 -17.39 20.91
N ILE A 41 -4.74 -17.21 19.63
CA ILE A 41 -5.89 -16.47 19.14
C ILE A 41 -6.96 -17.38 18.57
N ARG A 42 -8.22 -16.96 18.68
CA ARG A 42 -9.30 -17.55 17.87
C ARG A 42 -9.27 -16.88 16.50
N PRO A 43 -9.03 -17.62 15.42
CA PRO A 43 -9.05 -17.05 14.08
C PRO A 43 -10.44 -16.55 13.75
N THR A 44 -10.53 -15.36 13.19
CA THR A 44 -11.71 -14.86 12.48
C THR A 44 -11.43 -14.90 10.98
N THR A 45 -12.49 -14.83 10.17
CA THR A 45 -12.38 -14.78 8.72
C THR A 45 -12.84 -13.43 8.22
N PHE A 46 -12.14 -12.88 7.23
CA PHE A 46 -12.49 -11.64 6.56
C PHE A 46 -12.43 -11.85 5.05
N ASP A 47 -13.46 -11.40 4.35
CA ASP A 47 -13.56 -11.55 2.90
C ASP A 47 -13.00 -10.30 2.22
N VAL A 48 -12.00 -10.51 1.35
CA VAL A 48 -11.38 -9.47 0.52
C VAL A 48 -11.45 -9.92 -0.92
N LEU A 49 -12.17 -9.16 -1.74
CA LEU A 49 -12.48 -9.55 -3.12
C LEU A 49 -13.18 -10.94 -3.11
N ASP A 50 -12.57 -11.93 -3.74
CA ASP A 50 -13.06 -13.32 -3.80
C ASP A 50 -12.28 -14.27 -2.86
N PHE A 51 -11.49 -13.72 -1.92
CA PHE A 51 -10.68 -14.50 -0.99
C PHE A 51 -11.18 -14.37 0.45
N THR A 52 -11.38 -15.52 1.10
CA THR A 52 -11.62 -15.59 2.55
C THR A 52 -10.27 -15.77 3.25
N LEU A 53 -9.82 -14.71 3.94
CA LEU A 53 -8.52 -14.70 4.63
C LEU A 53 -8.69 -14.83 6.14
N PRO A 54 -7.77 -15.50 6.85
CA PRO A 54 -7.74 -15.49 8.30
C PRO A 54 -7.32 -14.11 8.81
N ALA A 55 -7.97 -13.66 9.87
CA ALA A 55 -7.70 -12.40 10.56
C ALA A 55 -7.61 -12.62 12.07
N ILE A 56 -7.03 -11.64 12.76
CA ILE A 56 -6.91 -11.59 14.21
C ILE A 56 -8.05 -10.72 14.74
N ASN A 57 -8.81 -11.22 15.71
CA ASN A 57 -9.85 -10.45 16.39
C ASN A 57 -9.26 -9.55 17.48
N ASP A 58 -8.59 -8.47 17.08
CA ASP A 58 -7.96 -7.48 17.97
C ASP A 58 -8.26 -6.06 17.47
N VAL A 59 -9.06 -5.33 18.24
CA VAL A 59 -9.55 -3.98 17.89
C VAL A 59 -8.43 -2.95 17.79
N ASP A 60 -7.39 -3.07 18.61
CA ASP A 60 -6.28 -2.12 18.63
C ASP A 60 -5.42 -2.31 17.37
N LEU A 61 -5.18 -3.57 16.99
CA LEU A 61 -4.48 -3.93 15.75
C LEU A 61 -5.27 -3.47 14.53
N GLU A 62 -6.58 -3.76 14.46
CA GLU A 62 -7.44 -3.34 13.36
C GLU A 62 -7.46 -1.82 13.19
N THR A 63 -7.59 -1.08 14.30
CA THR A 63 -7.57 0.39 14.29
C THR A 63 -6.23 0.93 13.81
N LEU A 64 -5.12 0.31 14.22
CA LEU A 64 -3.78 0.69 13.77
C LEU A 64 -3.62 0.47 12.26
N ILE A 65 -4.07 -0.68 11.76
CA ILE A 65 -4.04 -1.00 10.32
C ILE A 65 -4.86 0.03 9.54
N ASP A 66 -6.11 0.28 9.95
CA ASP A 66 -7.01 1.21 9.25
C ASP A 66 -6.47 2.65 9.26
N SER A 67 -5.82 3.06 10.36
CA SER A 67 -5.15 4.36 10.47
C SER A 67 -3.98 4.50 9.48
N ARG A 68 -3.10 3.49 9.40
CA ARG A 68 -1.94 3.50 8.49
C ARG A 68 -2.36 3.46 7.02
N ILE A 69 -3.35 2.63 6.68
CA ILE A 69 -3.91 2.58 5.32
C ILE A 69 -4.55 3.93 4.97
N SER A 70 -5.33 4.52 5.88
CA SER A 70 -5.98 5.80 5.65
C SER A 70 -4.97 6.95 5.45
N ALA A 71 -3.85 6.93 6.18
CA ALA A 71 -2.76 7.88 5.98
C ALA A 71 -2.12 7.73 4.59
N LEU A 72 -1.86 6.49 4.15
CA LEU A 72 -1.29 6.21 2.82
C LEU A 72 -2.22 6.67 1.70
N VAL A 73 -3.53 6.36 1.79
CA VAL A 73 -4.52 6.77 0.78
C VAL A 73 -4.68 8.29 0.75
N ARG A 74 -4.64 8.97 1.90
CA ARG A 74 -4.67 10.45 1.94
C ARG A 74 -3.45 11.06 1.28
N GLN A 75 -2.25 10.53 1.57
CA GLN A 75 -1.00 10.98 0.96
C GLN A 75 -1.03 10.82 -0.57
N HIS A 76 -1.57 9.70 -1.06
CA HIS A 76 -1.80 9.46 -2.48
C HIS A 76 -2.68 10.55 -3.12
N SER A 77 -3.82 10.89 -2.50
CA SER A 77 -4.73 11.91 -3.03
C SER A 77 -4.10 13.31 -3.07
N SER A 78 -3.21 13.65 -2.14
CA SER A 78 -2.51 14.93 -2.14
C SER A 78 -1.38 15.00 -3.18
N SER A 79 -0.62 13.92 -3.38
CA SER A 79 0.50 13.87 -4.32
C SER A 79 0.09 13.87 -5.79
N ALA A 80 -1.17 13.56 -6.10
CA ALA A 80 -1.74 13.74 -7.46
C ALA A 80 -1.72 15.20 -7.96
N THR A 81 -1.42 16.18 -7.09
CA THR A 81 -1.41 17.61 -7.43
C THR A 81 0.00 18.17 -7.69
N SER A 82 1.07 17.38 -7.56
CA SER A 82 2.45 17.91 -7.49
C SER A 82 3.49 17.22 -8.37
N THR A 83 3.14 16.78 -9.59
CA THR A 83 4.16 16.42 -10.60
C THR A 83 3.73 16.81 -12.01
N HIS A 84 4.31 17.91 -12.45
CA HIS A 84 4.52 18.31 -13.83
C HIS A 84 5.64 17.43 -14.41
N ASP A 85 5.36 16.16 -14.72
CA ASP A 85 6.24 15.37 -15.60
C ASP A 85 5.42 14.36 -16.41
N GLY A 86 5.67 14.35 -17.71
CA GLY A 86 4.88 13.61 -18.69
C GLY A 86 5.19 12.12 -18.64
N GLY A 87 4.35 11.34 -17.97
CA GLY A 87 4.41 9.89 -18.04
C GLY A 87 3.32 9.25 -17.19
N GLY A 88 2.30 8.69 -17.83
CA GLY A 88 1.22 8.00 -17.14
C GLY A 88 1.75 6.82 -16.32
N GLY A 89 1.81 6.98 -15.01
CA GLY A 89 2.19 5.94 -14.05
C GLY A 89 1.60 6.30 -12.69
N GLY A 90 0.87 5.36 -12.09
CA GLY A 90 0.17 5.56 -10.81
C GLY A 90 1.09 6.04 -9.68
N VAL A 91 0.49 6.65 -8.66
CA VAL A 91 1.24 7.15 -7.49
C VAL A 91 1.62 5.95 -6.61
N ARG A 92 2.91 5.82 -6.30
CA ARG A 92 3.49 4.73 -5.49
C ARG A 92 3.64 5.15 -4.03
N GLY A 93 3.21 4.30 -3.10
CA GLY A 93 3.39 4.43 -1.65
C GLY A 93 4.07 3.19 -1.06
N ARG A 94 4.52 3.25 0.19
CA ARG A 94 5.17 2.11 0.87
C ARG A 94 4.71 2.00 2.32
N ILE A 95 4.48 0.77 2.77
CA ILE A 95 4.26 0.41 4.18
C ILE A 95 5.38 -0.55 4.60
N ALA A 96 5.96 -0.34 5.78
CA ALA A 96 6.91 -1.27 6.38
C ALA A 96 6.30 -1.84 7.67
N VAL A 97 6.39 -3.17 7.83
CA VAL A 97 6.03 -3.88 9.07
C VAL A 97 7.29 -4.50 9.63
N GLU A 98 7.61 -4.17 10.86
CA GLU A 98 8.83 -4.60 11.53
C GLU A 98 8.47 -5.34 12.82
N PHE A 99 8.99 -6.55 12.98
CA PHE A 99 8.78 -7.35 14.16
C PHE A 99 9.99 -7.25 15.09
N TYR A 100 9.72 -6.89 16.34
CA TYR A 100 10.72 -6.72 17.38
C TYR A 100 10.58 -7.78 18.46
N GLU A 101 11.72 -8.26 18.97
CA GLU A 101 11.81 -9.12 20.15
C GLU A 101 12.28 -8.25 21.32
N LYS A 102 11.46 -8.17 22.38
CA LYS A 102 11.83 -7.47 23.61
C LYS A 102 12.74 -8.38 24.44
N ARG A 103 14.05 -8.16 24.35
CA ARG A 103 15.03 -8.92 25.11
C ARG A 103 15.28 -8.24 26.45
N ARG A 104 14.79 -8.83 27.54
CA ARG A 104 15.32 -8.50 28.86
C ARG A 104 16.75 -9.02 28.92
N ARG A 105 17.74 -8.13 29.01
CA ARG A 105 19.08 -8.54 29.40
C ARG A 105 18.95 -9.30 30.72
N ARG A 106 19.33 -10.58 30.73
CA ARG A 106 19.70 -11.25 31.98
C ARG A 106 20.99 -10.57 32.43
N THR A 107 20.85 -9.45 33.13
CA THR A 107 21.93 -8.89 33.95
C THR A 107 22.23 -9.97 34.98
N GLY A 108 23.25 -10.78 34.69
CA GLY A 108 23.75 -11.80 35.59
C GLY A 108 24.10 -11.16 36.93
N ASN A 109 23.75 -11.88 38.00
CA ASN A 109 24.02 -11.63 39.41
C ASN A 109 25.54 -11.49 39.74
N TRP A 110 26.31 -10.65 39.06
CA TRP A 110 27.74 -10.52 39.36
C TRP A 110 28.38 -9.12 39.19
N PHE A 111 27.76 -8.16 38.52
CA PHE A 111 28.26 -6.77 38.57
C PHE A 111 27.12 -5.78 38.81
N GLY A 112 27.07 -5.30 40.05
CA GLY A 112 26.03 -4.45 40.57
C GLY A 112 25.94 -3.07 39.91
N GLY A 113 24.71 -2.59 39.82
CA GLY A 113 24.35 -1.26 40.32
C GLY A 113 24.50 -0.04 39.42
N LEU A 114 25.17 -0.09 38.27
CA LEU A 114 25.45 1.16 37.50
C LEU A 114 25.13 1.14 36.00
N ALA A 115 24.78 0.00 35.40
CA ALA A 115 24.45 -0.05 33.97
C ALA A 115 22.93 0.05 33.77
N GLY A 116 22.54 1.09 33.06
CA GLY A 116 21.16 1.54 32.88
C GLY A 116 20.16 0.46 32.49
N LYS A 117 18.91 0.80 32.82
CA LYS A 117 17.65 0.12 32.50
C LYS A 117 17.52 -0.10 30.98
N GLY A 118 18.29 -1.03 30.43
CA GLY A 118 18.40 -1.31 29.00
C GLY A 118 17.43 -2.40 28.59
N GLU A 119 16.20 -2.01 28.28
CA GLU A 119 15.33 -2.82 27.44
C GLU A 119 15.91 -2.74 26.02
N GLU A 120 16.38 -3.87 25.49
CA GLU A 120 16.91 -3.97 24.12
C GLU A 120 15.79 -4.53 23.24
N GLU A 121 15.40 -3.78 22.22
CA GLU A 121 14.45 -4.22 21.20
C GLU A 121 15.25 -4.65 19.97
N VAL A 122 15.18 -5.93 19.63
CA VAL A 122 15.90 -6.49 18.48
C VAL A 122 14.91 -6.73 17.36
N CYS A 123 15.05 -6.01 16.25
CA CYS A 123 14.28 -6.28 15.03
C CYS A 123 14.73 -7.63 14.46
N TRP A 124 13.79 -8.56 14.33
CA TRP A 124 14.07 -9.92 13.86
C TRP A 124 13.40 -10.24 12.52
N GLU A 125 12.54 -9.38 12.00
CA GLU A 125 11.90 -9.56 10.68
C GLU A 125 11.32 -8.25 10.14
N VAL A 126 11.45 -8.02 8.83
CA VAL A 126 10.92 -6.83 8.14
C VAL A 126 10.13 -7.23 6.89
N TRP A 127 8.95 -6.64 6.73
CA TRP A 127 8.12 -6.72 5.52
C TRP A 127 7.96 -5.35 4.89
N ASN A 128 8.39 -5.23 3.64
CA ASN A 128 8.29 -4.04 2.83
C ASN A 128 7.18 -4.23 1.80
N LEU A 129 6.12 -3.44 1.93
CA LEU A 129 4.94 -3.46 1.08
C LEU A 129 4.96 -2.25 0.16
N ASP A 130 5.31 -2.46 -1.10
CA ASP A 130 5.32 -1.42 -2.11
C ASP A 130 3.96 -1.39 -2.81
N VAL A 131 3.21 -0.31 -2.60
CA VAL A 131 1.83 -0.16 -3.08
C VAL A 131 1.80 0.77 -4.27
N THR A 132 1.36 0.28 -5.41
CA THR A 132 1.12 1.08 -6.61
C THR A 132 -0.39 1.16 -6.83
N ILE A 133 -0.93 2.37 -6.73
CA ILE A 133 -2.35 2.60 -6.94
C ILE A 133 -2.57 2.93 -8.41
N ALA A 134 -3.31 2.07 -9.12
CA ALA A 134 -3.68 2.33 -10.49
C ALA A 134 -4.68 3.51 -10.53
N THR A 135 -4.38 4.52 -11.35
CA THR A 135 -5.38 5.52 -11.68
C THR A 135 -6.31 4.90 -12.72
N PRO A 136 -7.63 4.83 -12.47
CA PRO A 136 -8.55 4.37 -13.49
C PRO A 136 -8.40 5.31 -14.68
N ARG A 137 -7.93 4.78 -15.81
CA ARG A 137 -7.98 5.51 -17.08
C ARG A 137 -9.45 5.66 -17.42
N THR A 138 -10.04 6.80 -17.09
CA THR A 138 -11.27 7.24 -17.74
C THR A 138 -10.97 7.38 -19.22
N GLU A 139 -11.40 6.37 -19.97
CA GLU A 139 -11.82 6.41 -21.37
C GLU A 139 -11.91 7.81 -21.99
N SER A 140 -10.78 8.35 -22.44
CA SER A 140 -10.76 9.55 -23.30
C SER A 140 -9.85 9.30 -24.51
N GLY A 141 -9.77 8.03 -24.92
CA GLY A 141 -8.80 7.52 -25.87
C GLY A 141 -9.38 6.84 -27.11
N THR A 142 -10.63 7.10 -27.51
CA THR A 142 -11.11 6.70 -28.85
C THR A 142 -12.15 7.70 -29.38
N ALA A 143 -11.70 8.90 -29.73
CA ALA A 143 -12.28 9.61 -30.87
C ALA A 143 -11.12 9.85 -31.82
N CYS A 144 -10.83 8.83 -32.64
CA CYS A 144 -10.01 8.97 -33.82
C CYS A 144 -10.57 10.15 -34.60
N LYS A 145 -9.83 11.26 -34.59
CA LYS A 145 -10.12 12.44 -35.39
C LYS A 145 -9.94 12.01 -36.83
N GLU A 146 -11.02 11.49 -37.41
CA GLU A 146 -11.13 11.24 -38.84
C GLU A 146 -11.04 12.59 -39.53
N ARG A 147 -9.80 12.93 -39.87
CA ARG A 147 -9.43 14.16 -40.56
C ARG A 147 -9.78 13.95 -42.03
N HIS A 148 -11.08 13.97 -42.34
CA HIS A 148 -11.53 14.11 -43.73
C HIS A 148 -11.18 15.53 -44.19
N SER A 149 -10.02 15.63 -44.82
CA SER A 149 -9.66 16.71 -45.72
C SER A 149 -10.65 16.71 -46.88
N THR A 150 -11.62 17.62 -46.85
CA THR A 150 -12.30 18.04 -48.07
C THR A 150 -12.46 19.56 -48.04
N THR A 151 -11.68 20.16 -48.92
CA THR A 151 -11.67 21.53 -49.40
C THR A 151 -13.06 22.12 -49.68
N GLY A 152 -13.25 23.39 -49.31
CA GLY A 152 -14.22 24.29 -49.95
C GLY A 152 -14.82 25.34 -49.01
N PRO A 153 -14.61 26.65 -49.22
CA PRO A 153 -15.31 27.69 -48.46
C PRO A 153 -16.77 27.83 -48.92
N PRO A 154 -17.69 28.28 -48.05
CA PRO A 154 -19.07 28.52 -48.42
C PRO A 154 -19.18 29.90 -49.09
N PHE A 155 -19.46 29.92 -50.39
CA PHE A 155 -20.09 31.10 -50.99
C PHE A 155 -21.60 30.99 -50.80
N PRO A 156 -22.25 31.93 -50.10
CA PRO A 156 -23.67 32.15 -50.28
C PRO A 156 -23.85 33.03 -51.52
N TYR A 157 -24.85 32.78 -52.36
CA TYR A 157 -25.69 33.79 -53.05
C TYR A 157 -26.43 33.19 -54.28
N LEU A 158 -27.75 33.43 -54.29
CA LEU A 158 -28.68 33.68 -55.42
C LEU A 158 -28.82 32.62 -56.53
N THR A 159 -29.96 31.91 -56.62
CA THR A 159 -31.23 32.26 -57.32
C THR A 159 -31.20 32.32 -58.85
N TRP A 160 -32.06 31.47 -59.44
CA TRP A 160 -32.98 31.67 -60.57
C TRP A 160 -32.49 31.82 -62.03
N MET A 161 -33.23 31.08 -62.87
CA MET A 161 -33.61 31.27 -64.28
C MET A 161 -32.63 30.88 -65.41
N GLY A 162 -33.18 30.11 -66.34
CA GLY A 162 -32.63 29.73 -67.64
C GLY A 162 -33.25 28.45 -68.15
#